data_AF-A0A210PWZ7-F1
#
_entry.id   AF-A0A210PWZ7-F1
#
_cell.length_a   1.000
_cell.length_b   1.000
_cell.length_c   1.000
_cell.angle_alpha   90.00
_cell.angle_beta   90.00
_cell.angle_gamma   90.00
#
_symmetry.space_group_name_H-M   'P 1'
#
loop_
_entity.id
_entity.type
_entity.pdbx_description
1 polymer ?
#
loop_
_entity_poly.entity_id
_entity_poly.type
_entity_poly.pdbx_seq_one_letter_code
_entity_poly.pdbx_strand_id
1 'polypeptide(L)'
;MAISIVLMCLVPVLVYGSGYAFTPPHCCPPRQFSATVSKTGGTLNIAEGPESFDETIQIYVDHDAGMQRTFNTGVNPNGTTFPYSIITNYTTTTNYFLKDEDHHCQSYGSFPETFLCVPKEGEYIGRRVIGSHDNNFSIDVWKVKPGQTADTMSFTSDGCLPFVRTLTDLSSTKPSQSIFTYSNVNTGVPDGIFNLPTSCQQH
;
A
#
# COMPACT_ATOMS: atom_id res chain seq x y z
N MET A 1 -63.92 -48.97 8.51
CA MET A 1 -62.46 -49.00 8.29
C MET A 1 -62.10 -47.75 7.50
N ALA A 2 -61.61 -46.70 8.18
CA ALA A 2 -61.27 -45.42 7.54
C ALA A 2 -59.74 -45.38 7.37
N ILE A 3 -59.29 -45.28 6.12
CA ILE A 3 -57.87 -45.21 5.76
C ILE A 3 -57.48 -43.73 5.76
N SER A 4 -56.78 -43.30 6.82
CA SER A 4 -56.13 -41.98 6.89
C SER A 4 -54.93 -41.96 5.95
N ILE A 5 -55.06 -41.24 4.83
CA ILE A 5 -53.95 -40.94 3.92
C ILE A 5 -53.17 -39.77 4.53
N VAL A 6 -52.02 -40.07 5.12
CA VAL A 6 -51.07 -39.07 5.59
C VAL A 6 -50.43 -38.41 4.36
N LEU A 7 -50.91 -37.22 4.02
CA LEU A 7 -50.33 -36.37 2.98
C LEU A 7 -48.98 -35.84 3.49
N MET A 8 -47.90 -36.55 3.18
CA MET A 8 -46.53 -36.09 3.39
C MET A 8 -46.29 -34.85 2.53
N CYS A 9 -46.33 -33.67 3.15
CA CYS A 9 -45.82 -32.44 2.54
C CYS A 9 -44.31 -32.60 2.30
N LEU A 10 -43.95 -32.87 1.05
CA LEU A 10 -42.60 -32.66 0.52
C LEU A 10 -42.28 -31.17 0.65
N VAL A 11 -41.60 -30.80 1.73
CA VAL A 11 -40.97 -29.48 1.83
C VAL A 11 -39.78 -29.51 0.87
N PRO A 12 -39.77 -28.71 -0.22
CA PRO A 12 -38.56 -28.57 -1.02
C PRO A 12 -37.48 -28.01 -0.11
N VAL A 13 -36.49 -28.82 0.22
CA VAL A 13 -35.24 -28.34 0.81
C VAL A 13 -34.61 -27.48 -0.27
N LEU A 14 -34.81 -26.16 -0.15
CA LEU A 14 -34.03 -25.16 -0.86
C LEU A 14 -32.57 -25.43 -0.48
N VAL A 15 -31.87 -26.15 -1.36
CA VAL A 15 -30.43 -26.22 -1.36
C VAL A 15 -29.99 -24.79 -1.66
N TYR A 16 -29.76 -24.01 -0.61
CA TYR A 16 -29.05 -22.75 -0.71
C TYR A 16 -27.71 -23.10 -1.34
N GLY A 17 -27.61 -22.87 -2.65
CA GLY A 17 -26.39 -23.05 -3.39
C GLY A 17 -25.30 -22.36 -2.60
N SER A 18 -24.27 -23.11 -2.24
CA SER A 18 -23.05 -22.60 -1.63
C SER A 18 -22.64 -21.37 -2.41
N GLY A 19 -22.93 -20.19 -1.85
CA GLY A 19 -22.59 -18.92 -2.46
C GLY A 19 -21.08 -18.92 -2.57
N TYR A 20 -20.58 -19.12 -3.79
CA TYR A 20 -19.16 -18.97 -4.06
C TYR A 20 -18.83 -17.55 -3.66
N ALA A 21 -18.10 -17.40 -2.57
CA ALA A 21 -17.60 -16.11 -2.13
C ALA A 21 -16.78 -15.57 -3.31
N PHE A 22 -17.29 -14.51 -3.95
CA PHE A 22 -16.62 -13.90 -5.08
C PHE A 22 -15.35 -13.23 -4.56
N THR A 23 -14.20 -13.77 -4.93
CA THR A 23 -12.89 -13.15 -4.72
C THR A 23 -12.49 -12.48 -6.03
N PRO A 24 -12.32 -11.14 -6.07
CA PRO A 24 -11.84 -10.46 -7.26
C PRO A 24 -10.44 -10.94 -7.64
N PRO A 25 -10.06 -10.86 -8.92
CA PRO A 25 -8.69 -11.19 -9.32
C PRO A 25 -7.69 -10.24 -8.63
N HIS A 26 -6.50 -10.76 -8.37
CA HIS A 26 -5.34 -9.94 -8.00
C HIS A 26 -5.10 -8.89 -9.08
N CYS A 27 -4.77 -7.67 -8.67
CA CYS A 27 -4.59 -6.55 -9.58
C CYS A 27 -3.32 -5.77 -9.25
N CYS A 28 -2.90 -4.92 -10.18
CA CYS A 28 -1.79 -3.99 -10.02
C CYS A 28 -2.26 -2.57 -10.38
N PRO A 29 -1.70 -1.54 -9.75
CA PRO A 29 -1.80 -0.16 -10.22
C PRO A 29 -1.30 -0.01 -11.66
N PRO A 30 -1.59 1.13 -12.32
CA PRO A 30 -1.02 1.45 -13.62
C PRO A 30 0.51 1.29 -13.64
N ARG A 31 1.07 0.83 -14.77
CA ARG A 31 2.52 0.54 -14.91
C ARG A 31 3.40 1.74 -14.55
N GLN A 32 2.92 2.94 -14.85
CA GLN A 32 3.49 4.20 -14.41
C GLN A 32 2.41 5.02 -13.72
N PHE A 33 2.71 5.57 -12.56
CA PHE A 33 1.80 6.47 -11.87
C PHE A 33 2.52 7.41 -10.90
N SER A 34 1.82 8.45 -10.49
CA SER A 34 2.21 9.31 -9.38
C SER A 34 1.06 9.49 -8.40
N ALA A 35 1.38 9.76 -7.14
CA ALA A 35 0.39 10.01 -6.11
C ALA A 35 0.96 10.89 -4.99
N THR A 36 0.07 11.51 -4.22
CA THR A 36 0.41 12.08 -2.92
C THR A 36 0.02 11.07 -1.84
N VAL A 37 0.97 10.71 -0.99
CA VAL A 37 0.79 9.76 0.10
C VAL A 37 0.93 10.50 1.42
N SER A 38 -0.11 10.45 2.24
CA SER A 38 -0.01 10.81 3.65
C SER A 38 0.36 9.56 4.42
N LYS A 39 1.53 9.57 5.05
CA LYS A 39 2.01 8.49 5.89
C LYS A 39 1.97 8.95 7.34
N THR A 40 1.23 8.23 8.16
CA THR A 40 1.14 8.49 9.60
C THR A 40 1.40 7.20 10.35
N GLY A 41 1.90 7.29 11.57
CA GLY A 41 2.18 6.09 12.33
C GLY A 41 3.01 6.35 13.58
N GLY A 42 3.64 5.28 14.03
CA GLY A 42 4.57 5.37 15.15
C GLY A 42 5.46 4.16 15.27
N THR A 43 6.50 4.34 16.05
CA THR A 43 7.40 3.27 16.50
C THR A 43 7.30 3.13 18.01
N LEU A 44 7.63 1.94 18.51
CA LEU A 44 7.75 1.67 19.94
C LEU A 44 9.22 1.41 20.25
N ASN A 45 9.87 2.37 20.90
CA ASN A 45 11.17 2.14 21.52
C ASN A 45 10.95 1.73 22.99
N ILE A 46 11.42 0.55 23.40
CA ILE A 46 11.24 0.05 24.77
C ILE A 46 11.90 0.98 25.81
N ALA A 47 13.03 1.60 25.45
CA ALA A 47 13.78 2.47 26.37
C ALA A 47 13.26 3.92 26.38
N GLU A 48 12.85 4.44 25.23
CA GLU A 48 12.51 5.86 25.05
C GLU A 48 10.99 6.12 25.03
N GLY A 49 10.18 5.08 24.88
CA GLY A 49 8.72 5.17 24.75
C GLY A 49 8.24 5.18 23.30
N PRO A 50 6.93 5.38 23.08
CA PRO A 50 6.36 5.48 21.74
C PRO A 50 6.72 6.81 21.08
N GLU A 51 7.04 6.76 19.78
CA GLU A 51 7.29 7.93 18.94
C GLU A 51 6.31 7.93 17.77
N SER A 52 5.59 9.02 17.57
CA SER A 52 4.74 9.21 16.39
C SER A 52 5.51 9.88 15.26
N PHE A 53 5.12 9.61 14.02
CA PHE A 53 5.59 10.34 12.86
C PHE A 53 4.43 10.63 11.91
N ASP A 54 4.53 11.79 11.26
CA ASP A 54 3.67 12.21 10.17
C ASP A 54 4.55 12.68 9.02
N GLU A 55 4.19 12.25 7.81
CA GLU A 55 4.98 12.48 6.61
C GLU A 55 4.06 12.64 5.40
N THR A 56 4.37 13.63 4.56
CA THR A 56 3.74 13.77 3.24
C THR A 56 4.74 13.38 2.18
N ILE A 57 4.34 12.50 1.27
CA ILE A 57 5.20 11.93 0.24
C ILE A 57 4.57 12.17 -1.12
N GLN A 58 5.27 12.82 -2.04
CA GLN A 58 4.95 12.75 -3.46
C GLN A 58 5.72 11.57 -4.06
N ILE A 59 5.01 10.55 -4.52
CA ILE A 59 5.59 9.33 -5.11
C ILE A 59 5.42 9.31 -6.62
N TYR A 60 6.45 8.82 -7.31
CA TYR A 60 6.47 8.50 -8.73
C TYR A 60 6.99 7.07 -8.89
N VAL A 61 6.27 6.24 -9.64
CA VAL A 61 6.60 4.82 -9.84
C VAL A 61 6.58 4.51 -11.32
N ASP A 62 7.61 3.80 -11.78
CA ASP A 62 7.70 3.18 -13.10
C ASP A 62 8.10 1.71 -12.93
N HIS A 63 7.11 0.83 -13.02
CA HIS A 63 7.29 -0.62 -12.90
C HIS A 63 8.06 -1.23 -14.07
N ASP A 64 8.06 -0.57 -15.24
CA ASP A 64 8.76 -1.09 -16.41
C ASP A 64 10.25 -0.79 -16.34
N ALA A 65 10.59 0.37 -15.81
CA ALA A 65 11.97 0.73 -15.50
C ALA A 65 12.49 0.14 -14.19
N GLY A 66 11.60 -0.37 -13.31
CA GLY A 66 11.95 -0.78 -11.96
C GLY A 66 12.44 0.39 -11.12
N MET A 67 11.82 1.56 -11.28
CA MET A 67 12.24 2.82 -10.65
C MET A 67 11.13 3.42 -9.79
N GLN A 68 11.52 4.01 -8.67
CA GLN A 68 10.64 4.80 -7.83
C GLN A 68 11.38 6.07 -7.39
N ARG A 69 10.65 7.19 -7.27
CA ARG A 69 11.14 8.39 -6.62
C ARG A 69 10.12 8.91 -5.63
N THR A 70 10.58 9.27 -4.44
CA THR A 70 9.77 9.95 -3.44
C THR A 70 10.36 11.31 -3.11
N PHE A 71 9.50 12.32 -3.01
CA PHE A 71 9.81 13.58 -2.34
C PHE A 71 9.02 13.60 -1.04
N ASN A 72 9.73 13.65 0.07
CA ASN A 72 9.19 13.43 1.39
C ASN A 72 9.35 14.71 2.19
N THR A 73 8.34 15.01 3.00
CA THR A 73 8.37 16.07 4.00
C THR A 73 7.97 15.44 5.32
N GLY A 74 8.96 15.13 6.15
CA GLY A 74 8.74 14.66 7.51
C GLY A 74 8.54 15.83 8.47
N VAL A 75 7.90 15.57 9.62
CA VAL A 75 7.69 16.54 10.70
C VAL A 75 8.48 16.09 11.94
N ASN A 76 9.35 16.97 12.45
CA ASN A 76 10.07 16.76 13.70
C ASN A 76 9.16 16.95 14.92
N PRO A 77 9.51 16.43 16.11
CA PRO A 77 8.74 16.64 17.34
C PRO A 77 8.52 18.11 17.72
N ASN A 78 9.43 19.00 17.31
CA ASN A 78 9.31 20.45 17.52
C ASN A 78 8.45 21.16 16.44
N GLY A 79 7.84 20.40 15.52
CA GLY A 79 6.99 20.89 14.44
C GLY A 79 7.73 21.38 13.20
N THR A 80 9.07 21.37 13.17
CA THR A 80 9.80 21.76 11.95
C THR A 80 9.74 20.65 10.90
N THR A 81 9.64 21.04 9.64
CA THR A 81 9.68 20.08 8.53
C THR A 81 11.11 19.86 8.05
N PHE A 82 11.38 18.67 7.52
CA PHE A 82 12.65 18.36 6.86
C PHE A 82 12.37 17.68 5.52
N PRO A 83 12.60 18.36 4.38
CA PRO A 83 12.41 17.77 3.07
C PRO A 83 13.59 16.84 2.73
N TYR A 84 13.29 15.72 2.10
CA TYR A 84 14.30 14.83 1.53
C TYR A 84 13.72 14.03 0.36
N SER A 85 14.56 13.53 -0.54
CA SER A 85 14.09 12.65 -1.62
C SER A 85 14.86 11.35 -1.69
N ILE A 86 14.17 10.30 -2.12
CA ILE A 86 14.76 8.98 -2.33
C ILE A 86 14.49 8.58 -3.77
N ILE A 87 15.53 8.16 -4.49
CA ILE A 87 15.40 7.47 -5.77
C ILE A 87 15.76 6.01 -5.52
N THR A 88 14.84 5.11 -5.81
CA THR A 88 15.04 3.67 -5.69
C THR A 88 15.12 3.06 -7.08
N ASN A 89 16.20 2.35 -7.33
CA ASN A 89 16.37 1.48 -8.50
C ASN A 89 16.29 0.03 -8.04
N TYR A 90 15.18 -0.64 -8.35
CA TYR A 90 14.95 -2.03 -7.99
C TYR A 90 15.73 -3.00 -8.87
N THR A 91 16.10 -2.60 -10.10
CA THR A 91 16.92 -3.43 -11.00
C THR A 91 18.35 -3.59 -10.49
N THR A 92 18.91 -2.54 -9.88
CA THR A 92 20.26 -2.55 -9.27
C THR A 92 20.22 -2.71 -7.76
N THR A 93 19.03 -2.82 -7.16
CA THR A 93 18.81 -2.86 -5.70
C THR A 93 19.48 -1.71 -4.94
N THR A 94 19.34 -0.49 -5.46
CA THR A 94 20.03 0.71 -4.92
C THR A 94 19.03 1.79 -4.53
N ASN A 95 19.19 2.35 -3.33
CA ASN A 95 18.53 3.57 -2.91
C ASN A 95 19.54 4.72 -2.91
N TYR A 96 19.15 5.84 -3.51
CA TYR A 96 19.87 7.10 -3.46
C TYR A 96 19.08 8.07 -2.59
N PHE A 97 19.61 8.39 -1.42
CA PHE A 97 19.05 9.37 -0.51
C PHE A 97 19.68 10.72 -0.77
N LEU A 98 18.82 11.68 -1.08
CA LEU A 98 19.17 13.05 -1.42
C LEU A 98 18.71 13.95 -0.29
N LYS A 99 19.67 14.42 0.50
CA LYS A 99 19.43 15.38 1.57
C LYS A 99 19.80 16.79 1.09
N ASP A 100 18.92 17.74 1.38
CA ASP A 100 19.14 19.18 1.19
C ASP A 100 19.32 19.62 -0.29
N GLU A 101 19.34 20.94 -0.53
CA GLU A 101 19.52 21.53 -1.87
C GLU A 101 20.91 21.23 -2.47
N ASP A 102 21.91 20.93 -1.62
CA ASP A 102 23.28 20.61 -2.02
C ASP A 102 23.43 19.19 -2.61
N HIS A 103 22.34 18.42 -2.68
CA HIS A 103 22.30 17.09 -3.27
C HIS A 103 23.36 16.14 -2.71
N HIS A 104 23.62 16.20 -1.40
CA HIS A 104 24.47 15.20 -0.76
C HIS A 104 23.84 13.82 -0.95
N CYS A 105 24.51 12.99 -1.76
CA CYS A 105 24.03 11.70 -2.16
C CYS A 105 24.60 10.62 -1.25
N GLN A 106 23.73 9.85 -0.63
CA GLN A 106 24.12 8.62 0.04
C GLN A 106 23.43 7.45 -0.65
N SER A 107 24.22 6.46 -1.05
CA SER A 107 23.69 5.22 -1.60
C SER A 107 23.72 4.10 -0.57
N TYR A 108 22.63 3.35 -0.48
CA TYR A 108 22.56 2.12 0.31
C TYR A 108 21.76 1.05 -0.43
N GLY A 109 21.90 -0.21 0.00
CA GLY A 109 21.12 -1.31 -0.56
C GLY A 109 19.63 -1.04 -0.42
N SER A 110 18.87 -1.27 -1.49
CA SER A 110 17.42 -1.23 -1.42
C SER A 110 16.85 -2.56 -0.96
N PHE A 111 15.65 -2.50 -0.39
CA PHE A 111 14.83 -3.69 -0.25
C PHE A 111 14.33 -4.14 -1.63
N PRO A 112 13.92 -5.41 -1.76
CA PRO A 112 13.21 -5.88 -2.96
C PRO A 112 12.05 -4.95 -3.27
N GLU A 113 11.71 -4.83 -4.55
CA GLU A 113 10.55 -4.05 -4.99
C GLU A 113 9.31 -4.50 -4.20
N THR A 114 8.84 -3.64 -3.31
CA THR A 114 7.49 -3.73 -2.79
C THR A 114 6.57 -3.30 -3.92
N PHE A 115 6.31 -4.22 -4.85
CA PHE A 115 5.29 -4.05 -5.88
C PHE A 115 4.01 -3.64 -5.16
N LEU A 116 3.44 -2.51 -5.56
CA LEU A 116 2.12 -2.07 -5.09
C LEU A 116 1.00 -2.91 -5.73
N CYS A 117 1.31 -4.09 -6.25
CA CYS A 117 0.33 -5.08 -6.68
C CYS A 117 -0.21 -5.84 -5.48
N VAL A 118 -1.42 -6.38 -5.61
CA VAL A 118 -1.90 -7.38 -4.67
C VAL A 118 -1.00 -8.63 -4.76
N PRO A 119 -0.31 -9.04 -3.69
CA PRO A 119 0.55 -10.23 -3.72
C PRO A 119 -0.27 -11.50 -3.93
N LYS A 120 0.30 -12.50 -4.60
CA LYS A 120 -0.41 -13.76 -4.96
C LYS A 120 -0.89 -14.54 -3.73
N GLU A 121 -0.17 -14.38 -2.62
CA GLU A 121 -0.44 -14.95 -1.31
C GLU A 121 -1.41 -14.08 -0.48
N GLY A 122 -1.92 -12.98 -1.04
CA GLY A 122 -2.85 -12.08 -0.38
C GLY A 122 -4.19 -12.74 -0.10
N GLU A 123 -4.63 -12.64 1.15
CA GLU A 123 -5.97 -13.05 1.59
C GLU A 123 -6.96 -11.92 1.29
N TYR A 124 -8.00 -12.20 0.51
CA TYR A 124 -9.07 -11.24 0.28
C TYR A 124 -9.95 -11.11 1.53
N ILE A 125 -9.97 -9.89 2.09
CA ILE A 125 -10.75 -9.56 3.30
C ILE A 125 -12.17 -9.11 2.95
N GLY A 126 -12.38 -8.65 1.72
CA GLY A 126 -13.69 -8.27 1.20
C GLY A 126 -13.72 -6.87 0.60
N ARG A 127 -14.87 -6.55 0.01
CA ARG A 127 -15.18 -5.25 -0.58
C ARG A 127 -15.73 -4.28 0.45
N ARG A 128 -15.41 -3.00 0.34
CA ARG A 128 -16.00 -1.90 1.13
C ARG A 128 -16.44 -0.79 0.20
N VAL A 129 -17.44 -0.02 0.62
CA VAL A 129 -17.90 1.18 -0.08
C VAL A 129 -17.48 2.38 0.76
N ILE A 130 -16.79 3.33 0.13
CA ILE A 130 -16.28 4.55 0.76
C ILE A 130 -17.02 5.74 0.17
N GLY A 131 -17.58 6.60 1.02
CA GLY A 131 -18.29 7.81 0.62
C GLY A 131 -19.77 7.80 0.96
N SER A 132 -20.51 8.76 0.42
CA SER A 132 -21.96 8.91 0.62
C SER A 132 -22.75 8.19 -0.49
N HIS A 133 -24.09 8.11 -0.34
CA HIS A 133 -24.95 7.38 -1.28
C HIS A 133 -24.73 7.78 -2.76
N ASP A 134 -24.64 9.08 -3.03
CA ASP A 134 -24.50 9.61 -4.40
C ASP A 134 -23.04 9.86 -4.81
N ASN A 135 -22.09 9.74 -3.88
CA ASN A 135 -20.68 9.95 -4.13
C ASN A 135 -19.85 8.95 -3.33
N ASN A 136 -19.79 7.73 -3.86
CA ASN A 136 -18.99 6.66 -3.30
C ASN A 136 -18.20 5.92 -4.39
N PHE A 137 -17.21 5.18 -3.92
CA PHE A 137 -16.47 4.21 -4.72
C PHE A 137 -16.26 2.94 -3.89
N SER A 138 -16.01 1.84 -4.58
CA SER A 138 -15.72 0.56 -3.93
C SER A 138 -14.21 0.34 -3.84
N ILE A 139 -13.78 -0.27 -2.74
CA ILE A 139 -12.42 -0.75 -2.55
C ILE A 139 -12.42 -2.24 -2.24
N ASP A 140 -11.41 -2.94 -2.74
CA ASP A 140 -11.13 -4.33 -2.43
C ASP A 140 -9.94 -4.40 -1.47
N VAL A 141 -10.14 -5.06 -0.33
CA VAL A 141 -9.17 -5.12 0.77
C VAL A 141 -8.50 -6.48 0.80
N TRP A 142 -7.18 -6.46 0.89
CA TRP A 142 -6.32 -7.62 0.89
C TRP A 142 -5.38 -7.58 2.09
N LYS A 143 -5.01 -8.75 2.59
CA LYS A 143 -4.12 -8.89 3.73
C LYS A 143 -3.02 -9.89 3.44
N VAL A 144 -1.80 -9.51 3.81
CA VAL A 144 -0.62 -10.36 3.74
C VAL A 144 -0.03 -10.41 5.14
N LYS A 145 0.31 -11.60 5.63
CA LYS A 145 0.89 -11.81 6.96
C LYS A 145 2.17 -12.62 6.87
N PRO A 146 3.29 -12.04 6.39
CA PRO A 146 4.56 -12.74 6.41
C PRO A 146 5.14 -12.72 7.83
N GLY A 147 4.97 -13.83 8.56
CA GLY A 147 5.56 -13.99 9.90
C GLY A 147 5.01 -13.00 10.94
N GLN A 148 5.89 -12.13 11.46
CA GLN A 148 5.55 -11.11 12.46
C GLN A 148 5.19 -9.74 11.84
N THR A 149 5.15 -9.64 10.52
CA THR A 149 4.72 -8.45 9.80
C THR A 149 3.29 -8.67 9.30
N ALA A 150 2.45 -7.65 9.38
CA ALA A 150 1.11 -7.64 8.80
C ALA A 150 0.98 -6.45 7.86
N ASP A 151 0.57 -6.72 6.62
CA ASP A 151 0.34 -5.71 5.60
C ASP A 151 -1.11 -5.82 5.12
N THR A 152 -1.87 -4.75 5.24
CA THR A 152 -3.24 -4.66 4.73
C THR A 152 -3.27 -3.61 3.65
N MET A 153 -3.67 -3.98 2.44
CA MET A 153 -3.71 -3.09 1.29
C MET A 153 -5.14 -3.00 0.79
N SER A 154 -5.52 -1.82 0.33
CA SER A 154 -6.80 -1.59 -0.31
C SER A 154 -6.60 -0.85 -1.62
N PHE A 155 -7.35 -1.30 -2.63
CA PHE A 155 -7.30 -0.78 -3.98
C PHE A 155 -8.71 -0.45 -4.45
N THR A 156 -8.86 0.53 -5.32
CA THR A 156 -10.17 0.80 -5.94
C THR A 156 -10.60 -0.41 -6.77
N SER A 157 -11.86 -0.81 -6.64
CA SER A 157 -12.41 -1.97 -7.35
C SER A 157 -12.49 -1.76 -8.87
N ASP A 158 -12.39 -0.51 -9.34
CA ASP A 158 -12.63 -0.04 -10.71
C ASP A 158 -11.36 0.44 -11.43
N GLY A 159 -10.18 0.02 -10.98
CA GLY A 159 -8.93 0.45 -11.61
C GLY A 159 -7.66 0.05 -10.87
N CYS A 160 -7.80 -0.64 -9.73
CA CYS A 160 -6.69 -1.05 -8.89
C CYS A 160 -5.79 0.12 -8.45
N LEU A 161 -6.39 1.31 -8.26
CA LEU A 161 -5.63 2.44 -7.74
C LEU A 161 -5.38 2.21 -6.25
N PRO A 162 -4.16 2.41 -5.74
CA PRO A 162 -3.90 2.26 -4.32
C PRO A 162 -4.71 3.29 -3.54
N PHE A 163 -5.31 2.88 -2.42
CA PHE A 163 -6.11 3.76 -1.57
C PHE A 163 -5.53 3.88 -0.17
N VAL A 164 -5.52 2.80 0.61
CA VAL A 164 -4.93 2.75 1.95
C VAL A 164 -4.09 1.49 2.10
N ARG A 165 -2.89 1.65 2.65
CA ARG A 165 -2.05 0.54 3.11
C ARG A 165 -1.75 0.71 4.59
N THR A 166 -1.84 -0.37 5.36
CA THR A 166 -1.42 -0.42 6.75
C THR A 166 -0.34 -1.47 6.90
N LEU A 167 0.84 -1.05 7.31
CA LEU A 167 1.98 -1.92 7.58
C LEU A 167 2.25 -1.94 9.08
N THR A 168 2.20 -3.11 9.68
CA THR A 168 2.64 -3.34 11.05
C THR A 168 3.85 -4.26 11.00
N ASP A 169 4.98 -3.78 11.52
CA ASP A 169 6.19 -4.57 11.67
C ASP A 169 6.47 -4.79 13.16
N LEU A 170 6.34 -6.05 13.61
CA LEU A 170 6.68 -6.45 14.98
C LEU A 170 8.04 -7.16 15.07
N SER A 171 8.71 -7.36 13.93
CA SER A 171 9.96 -8.15 13.85
C SER A 171 11.21 -7.34 14.14
N SER A 172 11.15 -6.01 13.99
CA SER A 172 12.28 -5.12 14.23
C SER A 172 12.49 -4.82 15.72
N THR A 173 13.69 -4.34 16.05
CA THR A 173 14.03 -3.87 17.40
C THR A 173 13.26 -2.62 17.82
N LYS A 174 12.63 -1.94 16.86
CA LYS A 174 11.71 -0.82 17.05
C LYS A 174 10.39 -1.14 16.33
N PRO A 175 9.51 -1.98 16.93
CA PRO A 175 8.23 -2.32 16.33
C PRO A 175 7.48 -1.08 15.86
N SER A 176 6.81 -1.16 14.72
CA SER A 176 6.19 0.00 14.11
C SER A 176 4.83 -0.32 13.49
N GLN A 177 4.01 0.71 13.38
CA GLN A 177 2.80 0.70 12.56
C GLN A 177 2.76 1.96 11.73
N SER A 178 2.50 1.80 10.44
CA SER A 178 2.35 2.88 9.47
C SER A 178 1.04 2.73 8.71
N ILE A 179 0.36 3.84 8.45
CA ILE A 179 -0.79 3.95 7.56
C ILE A 179 -0.37 4.87 6.42
N PHE A 180 -0.52 4.40 5.19
CA PHE A 180 -0.25 5.14 3.96
C PHE A 180 -1.59 5.38 3.27
N THR A 181 -2.00 6.63 3.12
CA THR A 181 -3.21 7.01 2.41
C THR A 181 -2.80 7.68 1.10
N TYR A 182 -3.22 7.09 0.00
CA TYR A 182 -2.91 7.54 -1.36
C TYR A 182 -4.02 8.46 -1.86
N SER A 183 -3.63 9.56 -2.47
CA SER A 183 -4.51 10.59 -3.02
C SER A 183 -3.90 11.17 -4.29
N ASN A 184 -4.69 11.89 -5.09
CA ASN A 184 -4.24 12.51 -6.34
C ASN A 184 -3.48 11.54 -7.26
N VAL A 185 -4.00 10.31 -7.39
CA VAL A 185 -3.37 9.28 -8.21
C VAL A 185 -3.54 9.65 -9.69
N ASN A 186 -2.42 9.81 -10.39
CA ASN A 186 -2.38 10.13 -11.82
C ASN A 186 -1.58 9.05 -12.56
N THR A 187 -2.02 8.69 -13.76
CA THR A 187 -1.28 7.76 -14.64
C THR A 187 -0.11 8.46 -15.31
N GLY A 188 1.01 7.74 -15.46
CA GLY A 188 2.24 8.24 -16.05
C GLY A 188 3.16 8.93 -15.04
N VAL A 189 4.38 9.18 -15.48
CA VAL A 189 5.40 9.92 -14.74
C VAL A 189 6.09 10.94 -15.67
N PRO A 190 6.55 12.10 -15.17
CA PRO A 190 7.25 13.07 -15.99
C PRO A 190 8.62 12.57 -16.50
N ASP A 191 9.03 13.04 -17.67
CA ASP A 191 10.37 12.77 -18.21
C ASP A 191 11.46 13.27 -17.26
N GLY A 192 12.51 12.46 -17.10
CA GLY A 192 13.67 12.79 -16.27
C GLY A 192 13.41 12.79 -14.76
N ILE A 193 12.22 12.39 -14.30
CA ILE A 193 11.91 12.35 -12.86
C ILE A 193 12.88 11.44 -12.08
N PHE A 194 13.43 10.42 -12.72
CA PHE A 194 14.39 9.48 -12.12
C PHE A 194 15.85 9.82 -12.39
N ASN A 195 16.15 10.95 -13.06
CA ASN A 195 17.53 11.34 -13.31
C ASN A 195 18.26 11.57 -11.98
N LEU A 196 19.38 10.86 -11.83
CA LEU A 196 20.27 11.03 -10.69
C LEU A 196 21.01 12.38 -10.81
N PRO A 197 21.07 13.19 -9.74
CA PRO A 197 21.96 14.35 -9.70
C PRO A 197 23.41 13.94 -9.95
N THR A 198 24.23 14.84 -10.49
CA THR A 198 25.65 14.57 -10.78
C THR A 198 26.42 14.06 -9.56
N SER A 199 26.06 14.52 -8.36
CA SER A 199 26.64 14.06 -7.09
C SER A 199 26.43 12.56 -6.81
N CYS A 200 25.39 11.94 -7.39
CA CYS A 200 25.12 10.50 -7.27
C CYS A 200 25.76 9.65 -8.38
N GLN A 201 26.34 10.26 -9.42
CA GLN A 201 26.88 9.54 -10.57
C GLN A 201 28.35 9.10 -10.39
N GLN A 202 28.98 9.50 -9.28
CA GLN A 202 30.41 9.28 -9.02
C GLN A 202 30.70 8.07 -8.11
N HIS A 203 29.67 7.26 -7.80
CA HIS A 203 29.75 6.07 -6.94
C HIS A 203 29.31 4.83 -7.71
#